data_AF-A0A6A7RNJ0-F1
#
_entry.id   AF-A0A6A7RNJ0-F1
#
_cell.length_a   1.000
_cell.length_b   1.000
_cell.length_c   1.000
_cell.angle_alpha   90.00
_cell.angle_beta   90.00
_cell.angle_gamma   90.00
#
_symmetry.space_group_name_H-M   'P 1'
#
loop_
_entity.id
_entity.type
_entity.pdbx_description
1 polymer ?
#
loop_
_entity_poly.entity_id
_entity_poly.type
_entity_poly.pdbx_seq_one_letter_code
_entity_poly.pdbx_strand_id
1 'polypeptide(L)'
;MKKAVQKAAPPEASSTATTKAATGKAITTKATTELSLRILKIARCPTVSGKSTLTYHLGCTPESVIKIRLYGNTGNGFLNQDWIAWTAIQDRLELHSPFTSQVLHALFSGKSLNSPGFLMAVLKAEGVVKASTVKGRCYELTKDAGFLAEIERLMASTVDLDVDTEGRAEAKAAAKSKPKKQAGEVEATTEAPADVDSST
;
A
#
# COMPACT_ATOMS: atom_id res chain seq x y z
N MET A 1 -33.57 64.30 32.00
CA MET A 1 -34.70 63.42 31.64
C MET A 1 -34.20 61.97 31.60
N LYS A 2 -34.81 61.12 32.45
CA LYS A 2 -34.79 59.64 32.47
C LYS A 2 -33.40 59.00 32.75
N LYS A 3 -33.02 58.75 34.02
CA LYS A 3 -33.31 57.55 34.87
C LYS A 3 -33.08 56.22 34.13
N ALA A 4 -32.55 55.15 34.71
CA ALA A 4 -31.87 54.85 35.97
C ALA A 4 -31.57 53.33 35.92
N VAL A 5 -30.59 52.94 36.73
CA VAL A 5 -30.51 51.66 37.48
C VAL A 5 -30.09 50.37 36.77
N GLN A 6 -29.17 49.71 37.48
CA GLN A 6 -28.50 48.44 37.29
C GLN A 6 -29.46 47.24 37.40
N LYS A 7 -29.02 46.03 36.98
CA LYS A 7 -28.91 44.83 37.87
C LYS A 7 -28.82 43.49 37.11
N ALA A 8 -27.82 42.69 37.53
CA ALA A 8 -27.70 41.23 37.68
C ALA A 8 -28.19 40.19 36.63
N ALA A 9 -27.35 39.16 36.46
CA ALA A 9 -27.62 37.84 35.88
C ALA A 9 -28.10 36.83 36.96
N PRO A 10 -28.18 35.50 36.68
CA PRO A 10 -28.99 34.70 35.72
C PRO A 10 -29.99 33.77 36.49
N PRO A 11 -30.74 32.84 35.86
CA PRO A 11 -30.33 31.41 35.90
C PRO A 11 -30.86 30.46 34.77
N GLU A 12 -30.20 29.30 34.66
CA GLU A 12 -30.64 27.90 34.33
C GLU A 12 -31.50 27.47 33.11
N ALA A 13 -30.88 26.56 32.33
CA ALA A 13 -31.31 25.21 31.88
C ALA A 13 -32.63 24.91 31.10
N SER A 14 -32.42 24.25 29.94
CA SER A 14 -33.08 23.02 29.41
C SER A 14 -34.11 23.07 28.27
N SER A 15 -33.80 22.26 27.23
CA SER A 15 -34.67 21.50 26.29
C SER A 15 -35.61 22.21 25.31
N THR A 16 -35.41 21.95 24.00
CA THR A 16 -36.43 21.31 23.11
C THR A 16 -35.83 20.98 21.74
N ALA A 17 -36.36 19.91 21.13
CA ALA A 17 -35.86 19.23 19.96
C ALA A 17 -36.54 19.68 18.64
N THR A 18 -35.87 19.35 17.53
CA THR A 18 -36.44 18.81 16.27
C THR A 18 -36.79 19.76 15.09
N THR A 19 -36.04 19.50 13.99
CA THR A 19 -36.31 19.71 12.53
C THR A 19 -36.39 21.14 11.98
N LYS A 20 -35.83 21.51 10.81
CA LYS A 20 -35.82 20.82 9.50
C LYS A 20 -34.80 21.50 8.55
N ALA A 21 -34.02 20.68 7.82
CA ALA A 21 -33.49 20.77 6.42
C ALA A 21 -33.07 22.14 5.82
N ALA A 22 -32.10 22.28 4.92
CA ALA A 22 -31.19 21.42 4.15
C ALA A 22 -30.20 22.31 3.37
N THR A 23 -29.23 21.67 2.71
CA THR A 23 -28.31 22.11 1.63
C THR A 23 -26.86 22.17 2.10
N GLY A 24 -25.92 21.33 1.65
CA GLY A 24 -25.92 20.21 0.72
C GLY A 24 -24.49 19.67 0.72
N LYS A 25 -24.28 18.49 1.32
CA LYS A 25 -22.95 17.85 1.45
C LYS A 25 -22.86 16.76 0.39
N ALA A 26 -22.09 17.02 -0.67
CA ALA A 26 -21.74 16.03 -1.68
C ALA A 26 -20.66 15.09 -1.13
N ILE A 27 -21.05 14.07 -0.38
CA ILE A 27 -20.24 12.86 -0.15
C ILE A 27 -21.23 11.70 0.02
N THR A 28 -21.17 10.70 -0.85
CA THR A 28 -21.03 9.26 -0.50
C THR A 28 -21.49 8.39 -1.67
N THR A 29 -20.54 7.85 -2.44
CA THR A 29 -20.76 6.70 -3.33
C THR A 29 -19.58 5.72 -3.37
N LYS A 30 -18.64 5.79 -2.40
CA LYS A 30 -17.37 5.02 -2.47
C LYS A 30 -17.36 3.70 -1.69
N ALA A 31 -18.41 3.36 -0.93
CA ALA A 31 -18.35 2.25 0.03
C ALA A 31 -19.03 0.95 -0.43
N THR A 32 -19.93 0.97 -1.42
CA THR A 32 -20.73 -0.22 -1.77
C THR A 32 -20.10 -1.12 -2.85
N THR A 33 -19.17 -0.61 -3.65
CA THR A 33 -18.54 -1.37 -4.77
C THR A 33 -17.44 -2.35 -4.32
N GLU A 34 -17.00 -2.30 -3.05
CA GLU A 34 -15.92 -3.17 -2.55
C GLU A 34 -16.36 -4.62 -2.32
N LEU A 35 -17.67 -4.89 -2.15
CA LEU A 35 -18.20 -6.23 -1.86
C LEU A 35 -18.47 -7.10 -3.09
N SER A 36 -18.34 -6.55 -4.30
CA SER A 36 -18.54 -7.26 -5.58
C SER A 36 -17.27 -7.28 -6.43
N LEU A 37 -16.12 -7.29 -5.77
CA LEU A 37 -14.81 -7.24 -6.42
C LEU A 37 -14.37 -8.67 -6.73
N ARG A 38 -14.34 -9.01 -8.03
CA ARG A 38 -13.91 -10.31 -8.55
C ARG A 38 -12.41 -10.35 -8.72
N ILE A 39 -11.75 -11.43 -8.32
CA ILE A 39 -10.29 -11.55 -8.41
C ILE A 39 -9.92 -12.24 -9.72
N LEU A 40 -9.17 -11.52 -10.55
CA LEU A 40 -8.75 -11.96 -11.87
C LEU A 40 -7.45 -12.74 -11.82
N LYS A 41 -6.53 -12.31 -10.95
CA LYS A 41 -5.16 -12.85 -10.88
C LYS A 41 -4.63 -12.74 -9.46
N ILE A 42 -4.00 -13.80 -9.00
CA ILE A 42 -3.15 -13.82 -7.81
C ILE A 42 -1.74 -14.10 -8.30
N ALA A 43 -0.79 -13.24 -7.95
CA ALA A 43 0.57 -13.37 -8.40
C ALA A 43 1.58 -12.94 -7.33
N ARG A 44 2.84 -13.32 -7.56
CA ARG A 44 3.93 -13.11 -6.62
C ARG A 44 5.11 -12.44 -7.31
N CYS A 45 5.73 -11.49 -6.64
CA CYS A 45 6.93 -10.82 -7.16
C CYS A 45 7.94 -10.53 -6.05
N PRO A 46 9.25 -10.49 -6.36
CA PRO A 46 10.24 -10.02 -5.40
C PRO A 46 10.02 -8.53 -5.09
N THR A 47 10.37 -8.09 -3.87
CA THR A 47 10.42 -6.67 -3.50
C THR A 47 11.50 -5.95 -4.33
N VAL A 48 11.46 -4.60 -4.37
CA VAL A 48 12.49 -3.79 -5.05
C VAL A 48 13.92 -4.13 -4.58
N SER A 49 14.08 -4.48 -3.29
CA SER A 49 15.37 -4.88 -2.72
C SER A 49 15.73 -6.35 -2.95
N GLY A 50 14.82 -7.16 -3.47
CA GLY A 50 15.01 -8.61 -3.69
C GLY A 50 15.01 -9.46 -2.42
N LYS A 51 14.83 -8.85 -1.24
CA LYS A 51 14.98 -9.55 0.06
C LYS A 51 13.74 -10.33 0.50
N SER A 52 12.60 -10.11 -0.16
CA SER A 52 11.32 -10.70 0.23
C SER A 52 10.42 -10.85 -0.98
N THR A 53 9.38 -11.68 -0.86
CA THR A 53 8.37 -11.89 -1.89
C THR A 53 7.06 -11.24 -1.46
N LEU A 54 6.45 -10.51 -2.39
CA LEU A 54 5.14 -9.90 -2.26
C LEU A 54 4.11 -10.77 -2.99
N THR A 55 2.95 -10.93 -2.38
CA THR A 55 1.76 -11.49 -3.02
C THR A 55 0.79 -10.34 -3.26
N TYR A 56 0.29 -10.21 -4.48
CA TYR A 56 -0.65 -9.17 -4.87
C TYR A 56 -1.79 -9.77 -5.68
N HIS A 57 -2.96 -9.14 -5.58
CA HIS A 57 -4.15 -9.56 -6.31
C HIS A 57 -4.56 -8.46 -7.27
N LEU A 58 -4.94 -8.87 -8.47
CA LEU A 58 -5.64 -8.04 -9.44
C LEU A 58 -7.11 -8.42 -9.39
N GLY A 59 -7.97 -7.44 -9.26
CA GLY A 59 -9.40 -7.64 -9.31
C GLY A 59 -10.07 -6.61 -10.20
N CYS A 60 -11.30 -6.90 -10.58
CA CYS A 60 -12.16 -5.96 -11.27
C CYS A 60 -13.46 -5.78 -10.50
N THR A 61 -14.01 -4.57 -10.58
CA THR A 61 -15.38 -4.30 -10.14
C THR A 61 -16.38 -4.74 -11.22
N PRO A 62 -17.69 -4.82 -10.91
CA PRO A 62 -18.73 -5.11 -11.91
C PRO A 62 -18.76 -4.09 -13.05
N GLU A 63 -18.28 -2.87 -12.81
CA GLU A 63 -18.15 -1.80 -13.81
C GLU A 63 -16.87 -1.93 -14.66
N SER A 64 -16.19 -3.09 -14.62
CA SER A 64 -14.92 -3.36 -15.31
C SER A 64 -13.77 -2.42 -14.91
N VAL A 65 -13.80 -1.88 -13.68
CA VAL A 65 -12.70 -1.07 -13.15
C VAL A 65 -11.65 -1.96 -12.51
N ILE A 66 -10.44 -1.91 -13.04
CA ILE A 66 -9.28 -2.66 -12.55
C ILE A 66 -8.81 -2.07 -11.21
N LYS A 67 -8.62 -2.93 -10.22
CA LYS A 67 -8.08 -2.61 -8.90
C LYS A 67 -6.95 -3.57 -8.54
N ILE A 68 -5.94 -3.05 -7.86
CA ILE A 68 -4.77 -3.80 -7.38
C ILE A 68 -4.76 -3.72 -5.86
N ARG A 69 -4.53 -4.85 -5.19
CA ARG A 69 -4.20 -4.86 -3.75
C ARG A 69 -2.92 -5.62 -3.49
N LEU A 70 -2.17 -5.16 -2.49
CA LEU A 70 -1.11 -5.96 -1.90
C LEU A 70 -1.76 -6.88 -0.87
N TYR A 71 -1.48 -8.19 -0.92
CA TYR A 71 -2.11 -9.16 -0.01
C TYR A 71 -1.14 -9.65 1.06
N GLY A 72 0.09 -9.97 0.67
CA GLY A 72 1.08 -10.55 1.57
C GLY A 72 2.49 -10.10 1.29
N ASN A 73 3.33 -10.14 2.32
CA ASN A 73 4.77 -9.94 2.24
C ASN A 73 5.45 -11.00 3.10
N THR A 74 6.44 -11.71 2.56
CA THR A 74 7.24 -12.66 3.34
C THR A 74 8.27 -11.98 4.25
N GLY A 75 8.50 -10.68 4.06
CA GLY A 75 9.37 -9.87 4.91
C GLY A 75 8.65 -9.23 6.10
N ASN A 76 9.41 -8.59 6.98
CA ASN A 76 8.90 -7.90 8.17
C ASN A 76 8.28 -6.51 7.91
N GLY A 77 8.15 -6.10 6.65
CA GLY A 77 7.67 -4.77 6.29
C GLY A 77 6.15 -4.67 6.29
N PHE A 78 5.60 -3.66 6.97
CA PHE A 78 4.17 -3.34 6.92
C PHE A 78 3.73 -2.96 5.51
N LEU A 79 2.62 -3.54 5.06
CA LEU A 79 2.00 -3.24 3.77
C LEU A 79 0.55 -2.83 3.98
N ASN A 80 0.03 -1.97 3.10
CA ASN A 80 -1.39 -1.65 3.05
C ASN A 80 -2.12 -2.61 2.11
N GLN A 81 -3.21 -3.21 2.61
CA GLN A 81 -3.97 -4.24 1.90
C GLN A 81 -5.20 -3.71 1.16
N ASP A 82 -5.33 -2.39 1.06
CA ASP A 82 -6.49 -1.77 0.44
C ASP A 82 -6.43 -1.94 -1.07
N TRP A 83 -7.61 -1.98 -1.68
CA TRP A 83 -7.74 -1.94 -3.13
C TRP A 83 -7.47 -0.54 -3.68
N ILE A 84 -6.60 -0.48 -4.67
CA ILE A 84 -6.17 0.76 -5.33
C ILE A 84 -6.61 0.69 -6.78
N ALA A 85 -7.36 1.69 -7.23
CA ALA A 85 -7.80 1.77 -8.62
C ALA A 85 -6.61 1.95 -9.56
N TRP A 86 -6.62 1.20 -10.66
CA TRP A 86 -5.60 1.29 -11.71
C TRP A 86 -5.50 2.70 -12.30
N THR A 87 -6.63 3.36 -12.52
CA THR A 87 -6.69 4.76 -12.99
C THR A 87 -5.95 5.71 -12.06
N ALA A 88 -6.17 5.61 -10.76
CA ALA A 88 -5.48 6.43 -9.77
C ALA A 88 -3.95 6.19 -9.73
N ILE A 89 -3.49 5.00 -10.12
CA ILE A 89 -2.06 4.72 -10.29
C ILE A 89 -1.55 5.40 -11.55
N GLN A 90 -2.21 5.18 -12.69
CA GLN A 90 -1.83 5.76 -13.99
C GLN A 90 -1.73 7.29 -13.91
N ASP A 91 -2.73 7.97 -13.34
CA ASP A 91 -2.74 9.43 -13.19
C ASP A 91 -1.46 9.95 -12.47
N ARG A 92 -0.92 9.18 -11.52
CA ARG A 92 0.29 9.54 -10.78
C ARG A 92 1.57 9.24 -11.54
N LEU A 93 1.57 8.19 -12.37
CA LEU A 93 2.72 7.80 -13.17
C LEU A 93 2.87 8.66 -14.42
N GLU A 94 1.77 9.09 -15.05
CA GLU A 94 1.81 9.93 -16.24
C GLU A 94 2.25 11.37 -15.94
N LEU A 95 1.96 11.87 -14.74
CA LEU A 95 2.31 13.23 -14.32
C LEU A 95 3.82 13.43 -14.14
N HIS A 96 4.57 12.35 -13.91
CA HIS A 96 5.97 12.42 -13.54
C HIS A 96 6.75 11.37 -14.33
N SER A 97 7.74 11.77 -15.14
CA SER A 97 8.69 10.85 -15.77
C SER A 97 10.03 11.53 -16.01
N PRO A 98 11.17 11.01 -15.48
CA PRO A 98 11.31 9.83 -14.62
C PRO A 98 10.82 10.06 -13.19
N PHE A 99 10.45 8.99 -12.47
CA PHE A 99 9.85 9.06 -11.13
C PHE A 99 10.43 8.04 -10.16
N THR A 100 10.14 8.20 -8.87
CA THR A 100 10.43 7.21 -7.82
C THR A 100 9.12 6.72 -7.21
N SER A 101 9.17 5.73 -6.32
CA SER A 101 7.98 5.27 -5.58
C SER A 101 7.26 6.38 -4.79
N GLN A 102 7.89 7.54 -4.60
CA GLN A 102 7.31 8.68 -3.90
C GLN A 102 6.08 9.26 -4.60
N VAL A 103 5.94 9.12 -5.93
CA VAL A 103 4.74 9.60 -6.65
C VAL A 103 3.47 8.85 -6.24
N LEU A 104 3.62 7.61 -5.77
CA LEU A 104 2.51 6.77 -5.30
C LEU A 104 2.18 7.03 -3.83
N HIS A 105 3.00 7.81 -3.10
CA HIS A 105 2.79 8.07 -1.67
C HIS A 105 1.43 8.70 -1.38
N ALA A 106 0.93 9.56 -2.28
CA ALA A 106 -0.39 10.17 -2.14
C ALA A 106 -1.54 9.15 -2.11
N LEU A 107 -1.36 7.95 -2.69
CA LEU A 107 -2.34 6.87 -2.66
C LEU A 107 -2.36 6.14 -1.30
N PHE A 108 -1.32 6.32 -0.49
CA PHE A 108 -1.11 5.67 0.79
C PHE A 108 -1.03 6.68 1.95
N SER A 109 -1.71 7.82 1.85
CA SER A 109 -1.70 8.82 2.92
C SER A 109 -2.19 8.24 4.25
N GLY A 110 -1.41 8.45 5.31
CA GLY A 110 -1.69 7.90 6.64
C GLY A 110 -1.43 6.39 6.79
N LYS A 111 -0.76 5.75 5.82
CA LYS A 111 -0.45 4.31 5.83
C LYS A 111 1.07 4.06 5.82
N SER A 112 1.47 2.79 5.74
CA SER A 112 2.88 2.38 5.73
C SER A 112 3.68 3.02 4.59
N LEU A 113 4.79 3.65 4.95
CA LEU A 113 5.77 4.27 4.05
C LEU A 113 6.42 3.26 3.07
N ASN A 114 6.34 1.97 3.37
CA ASN A 114 6.87 0.91 2.50
C ASN A 114 5.92 0.54 1.35
N SER A 115 4.61 0.78 1.52
CA SER A 115 3.57 0.37 0.55
C SER A 115 3.78 0.94 -0.86
N PRO A 116 4.14 2.23 -1.03
CA PRO A 116 4.45 2.77 -2.35
C PRO A 116 5.60 2.03 -3.06
N GLY A 117 6.62 1.61 -2.30
CA GLY A 117 7.73 0.82 -2.82
C GLY A 117 7.33 -0.61 -3.19
N PHE A 118 6.44 -1.23 -2.41
CA PHE A 118 5.87 -2.54 -2.73
C PHE A 118 4.98 -2.50 -3.97
N LEU A 119 4.13 -1.49 -4.09
CA LEU A 119 3.32 -1.30 -5.30
C LEU A 119 4.23 -1.08 -6.53
N MET A 120 5.30 -0.30 -6.40
CA MET A 120 6.29 -0.13 -7.48
C MET A 120 6.92 -1.45 -7.93
N ALA A 121 7.22 -2.36 -6.99
CA ALA A 121 7.75 -3.68 -7.33
C ALA A 121 6.76 -4.51 -8.16
N VAL A 122 5.47 -4.46 -7.81
CA VAL A 122 4.40 -5.14 -8.55
C VAL A 122 4.29 -4.57 -9.97
N LEU A 123 4.27 -3.25 -10.11
CA LEU A 123 4.21 -2.59 -11.42
C LEU A 123 5.42 -2.95 -12.30
N LYS A 124 6.61 -3.08 -11.68
CA LYS A 124 7.82 -3.51 -12.39
C LYS A 124 7.71 -4.97 -12.84
N ALA A 125 7.17 -5.84 -12.01
CA ALA A 125 7.01 -7.26 -12.34
C ALA A 125 5.99 -7.50 -13.46
N GLU A 126 4.94 -6.69 -13.52
CA GLU A 126 3.93 -6.71 -14.59
C GLU A 126 4.39 -5.98 -15.86
N GLY A 127 5.60 -5.42 -15.90
CA GLY A 127 6.17 -4.75 -17.07
C GLY A 127 5.66 -3.32 -17.31
N VAL A 128 4.76 -2.81 -16.46
CA VAL A 128 4.19 -1.45 -16.54
C VAL A 128 5.28 -0.38 -16.39
N VAL A 129 6.26 -0.61 -15.52
CA VAL A 129 7.37 0.31 -15.30
C VAL A 129 8.70 -0.42 -15.48
N LYS A 130 9.69 0.30 -16.01
CA LYS A 130 11.07 -0.16 -16.12
C LYS A 130 11.98 0.68 -15.24
N ALA A 131 13.05 0.08 -14.74
CA ALA A 131 14.09 0.86 -14.07
C ALA A 131 14.75 1.80 -15.11
N SER A 132 14.91 3.07 -14.75
CA SER A 132 15.57 4.04 -15.62
C SER A 132 17.06 3.70 -15.74
N THR A 133 17.57 3.71 -16.96
CA THR A 133 19.01 3.56 -17.24
C THR A 133 19.75 4.89 -17.10
N VAL A 134 19.02 6.01 -17.11
CA VAL A 134 19.57 7.37 -17.07
C VAL A 134 19.84 7.81 -15.64
N LYS A 135 18.90 7.52 -14.72
CA LYS A 135 19.00 7.94 -13.32
C LYS A 135 18.82 6.76 -12.38
N GLY A 136 19.87 6.47 -11.62
CA GLY A 136 19.85 5.42 -10.62
C GLY A 136 18.70 5.59 -9.63
N ARG A 137 18.01 4.49 -9.32
CA ARG A 137 16.84 4.44 -8.40
C ARG A 137 15.58 5.16 -8.90
N CYS A 138 15.52 5.53 -10.18
CA CYS A 138 14.30 6.02 -10.83
C CYS A 138 13.67 4.95 -11.73
N TYR A 139 12.40 5.16 -12.06
CA TYR A 139 11.59 4.36 -12.95
C TYR A 139 11.04 5.21 -14.08
N GLU A 140 10.76 4.56 -15.19
CA GLU A 140 10.09 5.12 -16.37
C GLU A 140 8.85 4.28 -16.67
N LEU A 141 7.78 4.95 -17.12
CA LEU A 141 6.58 4.27 -17.56
C LEU A 141 6.85 3.56 -18.89
N THR A 142 6.50 2.29 -18.96
CA THR A 142 6.51 1.51 -20.20
C THR A 142 5.14 1.63 -20.83
N LYS A 143 5.05 2.04 -22.11
CA LYS A 143 3.79 2.07 -22.87
C LYS A 143 3.39 0.69 -23.41
N ASP A 144 3.88 -0.37 -22.78
CA ASP A 144 3.56 -1.73 -23.21
C ASP A 144 2.14 -2.06 -22.72
N ALA A 145 1.25 -2.32 -23.68
CA ALA A 145 -0.13 -2.67 -23.41
C ALA A 145 -0.30 -4.13 -22.98
N GLY A 146 0.77 -4.94 -22.93
CA GLY A 146 0.70 -6.36 -22.58
C GLY A 146 0.01 -6.63 -21.24
N PHE A 147 0.23 -5.78 -20.25
CA PHE A 147 -0.45 -5.89 -18.95
C PHE A 147 -1.97 -5.69 -19.07
N LEU A 148 -2.40 -4.65 -19.80
CA LEU A 148 -3.82 -4.35 -19.98
C LEU A 148 -4.51 -5.42 -20.84
N ALA A 149 -3.88 -5.84 -21.93
CA ALA A 149 -4.40 -6.89 -22.79
C ALA A 149 -4.60 -8.22 -22.04
N GLU A 150 -3.66 -8.57 -21.15
CA GLU A 150 -3.81 -9.75 -20.31
C GLU A 150 -4.96 -9.61 -19.30
N ILE A 151 -5.13 -8.44 -18.69
CA ILE A 151 -6.26 -8.20 -17.77
C ILE A 151 -7.59 -8.21 -18.51
N GLU A 152 -7.68 -7.59 -19.68
CA GLU A 152 -8.87 -7.59 -20.53
C GLU A 152 -9.28 -9.02 -20.92
N ARG A 153 -8.29 -9.86 -21.27
CA ARG A 153 -8.49 -11.28 -21.54
C ARG A 153 -9.05 -12.02 -20.32
N LEU A 154 -8.53 -11.75 -19.11
CA LEU A 154 -9.02 -12.34 -17.86
C LEU A 154 -10.43 -11.83 -17.49
N MET A 155 -10.73 -10.56 -17.76
CA MET A 155 -12.06 -9.99 -17.57
C MET A 155 -13.09 -10.66 -18.50
N ALA A 156 -12.73 -10.90 -19.76
CA ALA A 156 -13.57 -11.58 -20.75
C ALA A 156 -13.76 -13.09 -20.45
N SER A 157 -12.81 -13.72 -19.76
CA SER A 157 -12.84 -15.16 -19.47
C SER A 157 -13.66 -15.54 -18.23
N THR A 158 -14.38 -14.60 -17.59
CA THR A 158 -15.18 -14.81 -16.36
C THR A 158 -14.39 -15.50 -15.23
N VAL A 159 -13.07 -15.31 -15.18
CA VAL A 159 -12.23 -15.92 -14.14
C VAL A 159 -12.53 -15.22 -12.82
N ASP A 160 -12.86 -16.01 -11.80
CA ASP A 160 -12.96 -15.58 -10.40
C ASP A 160 -12.14 -16.55 -9.54
N LEU A 161 -11.01 -16.06 -9.03
CA LEU A 161 -10.11 -16.85 -8.19
C LEU A 161 -10.51 -16.72 -6.71
N ASP A 162 -10.81 -17.85 -6.07
CA ASP A 162 -11.08 -17.91 -4.64
C ASP A 162 -9.80 -17.67 -3.81
N VAL A 163 -9.88 -16.74 -2.85
CA VAL A 163 -8.73 -16.31 -2.03
C VAL A 163 -8.29 -17.37 -1.03
N ASP A 164 -9.19 -18.26 -0.60
CA ASP A 164 -8.95 -19.19 0.51
C ASP A 164 -8.11 -20.40 0.09
N THR A 165 -8.07 -20.75 -1.20
CA THR A 165 -7.29 -21.91 -1.67
C THR A 165 -5.80 -21.60 -1.87
N GLU A 166 -5.44 -20.41 -2.36
CA GLU A 166 -4.04 -20.09 -2.73
C GLU A 166 -3.40 -18.96 -1.89
N GLY A 167 -4.17 -18.00 -1.38
CA GLY A 167 -3.63 -16.86 -0.64
C GLY A 167 -3.31 -17.18 0.83
N ARG A 168 -4.23 -17.88 1.51
CA ARG A 168 -4.20 -18.03 2.98
C ARG A 168 -3.37 -19.20 3.47
N ALA A 169 -3.37 -20.33 2.75
CA ALA A 169 -2.54 -21.49 3.08
C ALA A 169 -1.03 -21.15 3.01
N GLU A 170 -0.64 -20.32 2.04
CA GLU A 170 0.77 -19.99 1.81
C GLU A 170 1.25 -18.73 2.54
N ALA A 171 0.37 -17.75 2.80
CA ALA A 171 0.70 -16.66 3.73
C ALA A 171 0.99 -17.19 5.15
N LYS A 172 0.28 -18.27 5.56
CA LYS A 172 0.61 -19.00 6.80
C LYS A 172 1.86 -19.89 6.67
N ALA A 173 2.13 -20.49 5.52
CA ALA A 173 3.33 -21.30 5.32
C ALA A 173 4.62 -20.45 5.33
N ALA A 174 4.58 -19.25 4.77
CA ALA A 174 5.65 -18.26 4.86
C ALA A 174 5.85 -17.74 6.30
N ALA A 175 4.78 -17.65 7.11
CA ALA A 175 4.85 -17.28 8.52
C ALA A 175 5.31 -18.43 9.45
N LYS A 176 5.23 -19.69 9.03
CA LYS A 176 5.59 -20.88 9.83
C LYS A 176 7.00 -21.41 9.57
N SER A 177 7.68 -20.96 8.53
CA SER A 177 9.07 -21.35 8.22
C SER A 177 10.05 -20.53 9.08
N LYS A 178 10.04 -20.79 10.38
CA LYS A 178 10.83 -20.10 11.42
C LYS A 178 12.10 -20.92 11.70
N PRO A 179 13.32 -20.48 11.34
CA PRO A 179 14.52 -21.04 11.93
C PRO A 179 14.58 -20.62 13.40
N LYS A 180 14.76 -21.62 14.24
CA LYS A 180 14.84 -21.55 15.69
C LYS A 180 16.02 -20.66 16.10
N LYS A 181 15.74 -19.72 17.00
CA LYS A 181 16.67 -18.95 17.83
C LYS A 181 17.86 -19.81 18.28
N GLN A 182 19.08 -19.42 17.92
CA GLN A 182 20.27 -19.67 18.74
C GLN A 182 20.76 -18.30 19.23
N ALA A 183 20.61 -18.11 20.52
CA ALA A 183 21.19 -17.02 21.29
C ALA A 183 22.21 -17.64 22.24
N GLY A 184 23.29 -16.92 22.47
CA GLY A 184 24.34 -17.20 23.45
C GLY A 184 25.71 -17.11 22.79
N GLU A 185 26.68 -16.38 23.30
CA GLU A 185 26.74 -15.42 24.41
C GLU A 185 28.07 -14.66 24.22
N VAL A 186 28.13 -13.48 24.82
CA VAL A 186 29.24 -12.53 24.91
C VAL A 186 30.62 -13.14 25.21
N GLU A 187 31.67 -12.50 24.70
CA GLU A 187 32.75 -12.02 25.58
C GLU A 187 33.52 -10.88 24.93
N ALA A 188 33.48 -9.72 25.58
CA ALA A 188 34.44 -8.64 25.40
C ALA A 188 35.56 -8.85 26.43
N THR A 189 36.81 -8.86 25.98
CA THR A 189 37.97 -8.59 26.85
C THR A 189 39.03 -7.83 26.06
N THR A 190 39.25 -6.62 26.54
CA THR A 190 40.39 -5.71 26.45
C THR A 190 41.75 -6.43 26.41
N GLU A 191 42.68 -6.04 25.53
CA GLU A 191 44.05 -5.65 25.91
C GLU A 191 44.83 -4.96 24.78
N ALA A 192 45.83 -4.19 25.19
CA ALA A 192 46.60 -3.17 24.49
C ALA A 192 47.61 -3.69 23.44
N PRO A 193 48.16 -2.80 22.59
CA PRO A 193 49.30 -3.14 21.73
C PRO A 193 50.63 -3.00 22.49
N ALA A 194 51.48 -4.00 22.40
CA ALA A 194 52.90 -3.92 22.76
C ALA A 194 53.76 -4.48 21.62
N ASP A 195 54.67 -3.64 21.16
CA ASP A 195 55.87 -3.93 20.36
C ASP A 195 56.67 -5.15 20.86
N VAL A 196 57.30 -5.91 19.93
CA VAL A 196 58.76 -6.12 19.86
C VAL A 196 59.19 -7.12 18.75
N ASP A 197 60.02 -6.63 17.82
CA ASP A 197 61.23 -7.20 17.17
C ASP A 197 61.35 -8.70 16.76
N SER A 198 61.66 -8.99 15.49
CA SER A 198 63.03 -9.35 15.02
C SER A 198 63.10 -10.23 13.75
N SER A 199 64.02 -9.84 12.84
CA SER A 199 64.85 -10.66 11.94
C SER A 199 64.27 -11.38 10.70
N THR A 200 64.50 -10.80 9.51
CA THR A 200 65.42 -11.31 8.46
C THR A 200 65.60 -10.24 7.39
#